data_AF-A0A935H7D7-F1
#
_entry.id   AF-A0A935H7D7-F1
#
_cell.length_a   1.000
_cell.length_b   1.000
_cell.length_c   1.000
_cell.angle_alpha   90.00
_cell.angle_beta   90.00
_cell.angle_gamma   90.00
#
_symmetry.space_group_name_H-M   'P 1'
#
loop_
_entity.id
_entity.type
_entity.pdbx_description
1 polymer ?
#
loop_
_entity_poly.entity_id
_entity_poly.type
_entity_poly.pdbx_seq_one_letter_code
_entity_poly.pdbx_strand_id
1 'polypeptide(L)'
;MVTAGATQAARWYALQMMLAFASLIVAVLIGIMPFGALLGLLPLVWVIPTVRDVLRHAEKLEFLIPAMGRNVLINLLTPAFMAIGMVLW
;
A
#
# COMPACT_ATOMS: atom_id res chain seq x y z
N MET A 1 15.45 15.04 5.16
CA MET A 1 14.13 14.50 4.78
C MET A 1 12.95 15.35 5.26
N VAL A 2 13.04 16.05 6.41
CA VAL A 2 12.00 17.00 6.88
C VAL A 2 11.95 18.31 6.07
N THR A 3 12.95 18.58 5.22
CA THR A 3 13.10 19.82 4.45
C THR A 3 12.48 19.80 3.04
N ALA A 4 11.96 18.66 2.57
CA ALA A 4 11.59 18.47 1.16
C ALA A 4 10.14 18.87 0.78
N GLY A 5 9.36 19.39 1.73
CA GLY A 5 7.96 19.78 1.50
C GLY A 5 6.99 18.59 1.37
N ALA A 6 5.71 18.84 1.64
CA ALA A 6 4.69 17.80 1.73
C ALA A 6 4.46 17.03 0.41
N THR A 7 4.64 17.70 -0.73
CA THR A 7 4.54 17.11 -2.08
C THR A 7 5.60 16.04 -2.35
N GLN A 8 6.82 16.24 -1.86
CA GLN A 8 7.88 15.25 -2.05
C GLN A 8 7.66 14.03 -1.15
N ALA A 9 7.16 14.23 0.07
CA ALA A 9 6.74 13.14 0.96
C ALA A 9 5.59 12.32 0.36
N ALA A 10 4.59 12.97 -0.26
CA ALA A 10 3.50 12.31 -0.96
C ALA A 10 3.98 11.40 -2.10
N ARG A 11 5.02 11.82 -2.85
CA ARG A 11 5.64 10.98 -3.89
C ARG A 11 6.37 9.76 -3.32
N TRP A 12 7.12 9.94 -2.23
CA TRP A 12 7.79 8.82 -1.55
C TRP A 12 6.78 7.81 -1.01
N TYR A 13 5.69 8.29 -0.43
CA TYR A 13 4.57 7.45 0.00
C TYR A 13 3.97 6.63 -1.15
N ALA A 14 3.70 7.28 -2.28
CA ALA A 14 3.18 6.59 -3.47
C ALA A 14 4.15 5.52 -3.98
N LEU A 15 5.44 5.83 -4.02
CA LEU A 15 6.48 4.88 -4.44
C LEU A 15 6.59 3.70 -3.47
N GLN A 16 6.62 3.95 -2.16
CA GLN A 16 6.64 2.92 -1.11
C GLN A 16 5.48 1.96 -1.30
N MET A 17 4.27 2.48 -1.53
CA MET A 17 3.08 1.65 -1.69
C MET A 17 3.18 0.77 -2.96
N MET A 18 3.60 1.34 -4.10
CA MET A 18 3.80 0.55 -5.33
C MET A 18 4.86 -0.54 -5.15
N LEU A 19 5.98 -0.23 -4.49
CA LEU A 19 7.05 -1.18 -4.23
C LEU A 19 6.59 -2.33 -3.33
N ALA A 20 5.73 -2.08 -2.34
CA ALA A 20 5.21 -3.11 -1.45
C ALA A 20 4.34 -4.15 -2.19
N PHE A 21 3.47 -3.70 -3.11
CA PHE A 21 2.68 -4.64 -3.92
C PHE A 21 3.53 -5.33 -4.99
N ALA A 22 4.49 -4.63 -5.59
CA ALA A 22 5.42 -5.22 -6.55
C ALA A 22 6.28 -6.31 -5.90
N SER A 23 6.79 -6.08 -4.68
CA SER A 23 7.61 -7.07 -3.97
C SER A 23 6.82 -8.33 -3.63
N LEU A 24 5.53 -8.22 -3.27
CA LEU A 24 4.65 -9.38 -3.08
C LEU A 24 4.50 -10.20 -4.36
N ILE A 25 4.24 -9.56 -5.50
CA ILE A 25 4.13 -10.25 -6.79
C ILE A 25 5.45 -10.95 -7.13
N VAL A 26 6.58 -10.24 -6.98
CA VAL A 26 7.91 -10.81 -7.25
C VAL A 26 8.18 -12.01 -6.33
N ALA A 27 7.86 -11.92 -5.03
CA ALA A 27 8.07 -13.00 -4.06
C ALA A 27 7.29 -14.28 -4.42
N VAL A 28 6.07 -14.14 -4.95
CA VAL A 28 5.29 -15.28 -5.44
C VAL A 28 5.87 -15.84 -6.73
N LEU A 29 6.28 -14.99 -7.68
CA LEU A 29 6.85 -15.42 -8.96
C LEU A 29 8.18 -16.17 -8.81
N ILE A 30 9.00 -15.79 -7.84
CA ILE A 30 10.27 -16.47 -7.53
C ILE A 30 10.10 -17.65 -6.56
N GLY A 31 8.86 -17.96 -6.15
CA GLY A 31 8.53 -19.13 -5.33
C GLY A 31 8.86 -19.02 -3.84
N ILE A 32 9.14 -17.83 -3.32
CA ILE A 32 9.34 -17.62 -1.87
C ILE A 32 8.01 -17.77 -1.12
N MET A 33 6.90 -17.38 -1.74
CA MET A 33 5.56 -17.47 -1.17
C MET A 33 4.63 -18.29 -2.05
N PRO A 34 3.65 -19.02 -1.46
CA PRO A 34 2.64 -19.73 -2.24
C PRO A 34 1.71 -18.74 -2.95
N PHE A 35 1.09 -19.18 -4.04
CA PHE A 35 0.15 -18.36 -4.82
C PHE A 35 -1.02 -17.82 -4.00
N GLY A 36 -1.43 -18.51 -2.92
CA GLY A 36 -2.45 -18.03 -1.98
C GLY A 36 -2.11 -16.66 -1.37
N ALA A 37 -0.83 -16.32 -1.22
CA ALA A 37 -0.38 -15.02 -0.75
C ALA A 37 -0.85 -13.85 -1.64
N LEU A 38 -1.19 -14.10 -2.92
CA LEU A 38 -1.71 -13.07 -3.82
C LEU A 38 -3.08 -12.52 -3.39
N LEU A 39 -3.80 -13.16 -2.47
CA LEU A 39 -4.98 -12.54 -1.83
C LEU A 39 -4.63 -11.23 -1.11
N GLY A 40 -3.37 -11.04 -0.71
CA GLY A 40 -2.84 -9.77 -0.22
C GLY A 40 -2.96 -8.61 -1.21
N LEU A 41 -3.25 -8.85 -2.49
CA LEU A 41 -3.49 -7.82 -3.49
C LEU A 41 -4.90 -7.22 -3.43
N LEU A 42 -5.84 -7.81 -2.68
CA LEU A 42 -7.21 -7.31 -2.57
C LEU A 42 -7.32 -5.84 -2.11
N PRO A 43 -6.54 -5.37 -1.12
CA PRO A 43 -6.56 -3.97 -0.68
C PRO A 43 -6.05 -2.98 -1.75
N LEU A 44 -5.47 -3.45 -2.86
CA LEU A 44 -4.99 -2.59 -3.95
C LEU A 44 -6.10 -1.71 -4.55
N VAL A 45 -7.35 -2.17 -4.50
CA VAL A 45 -8.52 -1.38 -4.93
C VAL A 45 -8.61 -0.04 -4.17
N TRP A 46 -8.16 -0.01 -2.91
CA TRP A 46 -8.18 1.17 -2.03
C TRP A 46 -6.90 2.00 -2.13
N VAL A 47 -5.82 1.41 -2.64
CA VAL A 47 -4.52 2.05 -2.81
C VAL A 47 -4.59 3.14 -3.87
N ILE A 48 -5.20 2.84 -5.02
CA ILE A 48 -5.30 3.78 -6.15
C ILE A 48 -5.95 5.11 -5.75
N PRO A 49 -7.16 5.13 -5.14
CA PRO A 49 -7.77 6.39 -4.72
C PRO A 49 -6.96 7.08 -3.63
N THR A 50 -6.37 6.34 -2.69
CA THR A 50 -5.57 6.91 -1.60
C THR A 50 -4.31 7.61 -2.12
N VAL A 51 -3.58 7.00 -3.06
CA VAL A 51 -2.39 7.61 -3.68
C VAL A 51 -2.78 8.85 -4.47
N ARG A 52 -3.88 8.80 -5.22
CA ARG A 52 -4.39 9.95 -5.99
C ARG A 52 -4.79 11.11 -5.09
N ASP A 53 -5.45 10.84 -3.97
CA ASP A 53 -5.86 11.84 -2.98
C ASP A 53 -4.64 12.50 -2.33
N VAL A 54 -3.66 11.70 -1.92
CA VAL A 54 -2.41 12.17 -1.28
C VAL A 54 -1.57 13.02 -2.24
N LEU A 55 -1.46 12.63 -3.51
CA LEU A 55 -0.70 13.41 -4.50
C LEU A 55 -1.40 14.73 -4.88
N ARG A 56 -2.74 14.76 -4.90
CA ARG A 56 -3.51 15.98 -5.25
C ARG A 56 -3.65 16.97 -4.10
N HIS A 57 -3.66 16.49 -2.86
CA HIS A 57 -3.91 17.31 -1.66
C HIS A 57 -2.73 17.28 -0.68
N ALA A 58 -1.50 17.09 -1.18
CA ALA A 58 -0.31 16.93 -0.35
C ALA A 58 -0.10 18.07 0.65
N GLU A 59 -0.54 19.30 0.36
CA GLU A 59 -0.38 20.46 1.24
C GLU A 59 -1.56 20.69 2.20
N LYS A 60 -2.66 19.94 2.06
CA LYS A 60 -3.86 20.10 2.87
C LYS A 60 -3.96 18.98 3.91
N LEU A 61 -3.57 19.28 5.14
CA LEU A 61 -3.59 18.35 6.28
C LEU A 61 -4.95 17.64 6.48
N GLU A 62 -6.05 18.34 6.24
CA GLU A 62 -7.42 17.80 6.36
C GLU A 62 -7.66 16.57 5.48
N PHE A 63 -7.01 16.49 4.32
CA PHE A 63 -7.10 15.35 3.39
C PHE A 63 -6.07 14.26 3.71
N LEU A 64 -4.99 14.59 4.40
CA LEU A 64 -3.95 13.64 4.78
C LEU A 64 -4.36 12.77 5.96
N ILE A 65 -5.08 13.31 6.94
CA ILE A 65 -5.55 12.54 8.12
C ILE A 65 -6.36 11.29 7.69
N PRO A 66 -7.42 11.39 6.87
CA PRO A 66 -8.17 10.21 6.44
C PRO A 66 -7.33 9.29 5.54
N ALA A 67 -6.41 9.84 4.74
CA ALA A 67 -5.51 9.03 3.90
C ALA A 67 -4.52 8.20 4.72
N MET A 68 -4.02 8.74 5.84
CA MET A 68 -3.19 7.99 6.79
C MET A 68 -3.97 6.83 7.43
N GLY A 69 -5.23 7.04 7.80
CA GLY A 69 -6.09 5.97 8.30
C GLY A 69 -6.28 4.84 7.28
N ARG A 70 -6.50 5.19 6.01
CA ARG A 70 -6.56 4.20 4.91
C ARG A 70 -5.24 3.45 4.73
N ASN A 71 -4.10 4.12 4.86
CA ASN A 71 -2.79 3.47 4.79
C ASN A 71 -2.64 2.39 5.87
N VAL A 72 -3.02 2.71 7.11
CA VAL A 72 -2.98 1.76 8.23
C VAL A 72 -3.88 0.55 7.93
N LEU A 73 -5.11 0.78 7.46
CA LEU A 73 -6.01 -0.31 7.07
C LEU A 73 -5.43 -1.18 5.95
N ILE A 74 -4.85 -0.58 4.90
CA ILE A 74 -4.20 -1.32 3.80
C ILE A 74 -3.06 -2.18 4.36
N ASN A 75 -2.25 -1.63 5.26
CA ASN A 75 -1.09 -2.33 5.83
C ASN A 75 -1.49 -3.46 6.82
N LEU A 76 -2.68 -3.40 7.40
CA LEU A 76 -3.24 -4.48 8.23
C LEU A 76 -3.95 -5.54 7.39
N LEU A 77 -4.76 -5.11 6.41
CA LEU A 77 -5.54 -6.02 5.56
C LEU A 77 -4.66 -6.84 4.62
N THR A 78 -3.58 -6.26 4.09
CA THR A 78 -2.66 -6.96 3.19
C THR A 78 -2.10 -8.24 3.82
N PRO A 79 -1.40 -8.21 4.98
CA PRO A 79 -0.89 -9.42 5.61
C PRO A 79 -2.01 -10.33 6.14
N ALA A 80 -3.16 -9.79 6.57
CA ALA A 80 -4.29 -10.60 6.99
C ALA A 80 -4.82 -11.45 5.82
N PHE A 81 -5.03 -10.85 4.64
CA PHE A 81 -5.46 -11.59 3.45
C PHE A 81 -4.38 -12.51 2.91
N MET A 82 -3.10 -12.12 2.97
CA MET A 82 -1.99 -13.02 2.66
C MET A 82 -2.02 -14.25 3.55
N ALA A 83 -2.15 -14.09 4.86
CA ALA A 83 -2.20 -15.19 5.82
C ALA A 83 -3.40 -16.11 5.56
N ILE A 84 -4.59 -15.54 5.33
CA ILE A 84 -5.80 -16.31 4.97
C ILE A 84 -5.54 -17.12 3.70
N GLY A 85 -4.98 -16.49 2.66
CA GLY A 85 -4.71 -17.17 1.39
C GLY A 85 -3.63 -18.24 1.50
N MET A 86 -2.61 -18.03 2.32
CA MET A 86 -1.58 -19.04 2.60
C MET A 86 -2.12 -20.23 3.40
N VAL A 87 -3.07 -20.02 4.30
CA VAL A 87 -3.66 -21.09 5.12
C VAL A 87 -4.66 -21.92 4.32
N LEU A 88 -5.37 -21.31 3.38
CA LEU A 88 -6.38 -21.97 2.55
C LEU A 88 -5.81 -22.67 1.30
N TRP A 89 -4.56 -22.38 0.94
CA TRP A 89 -3.85 -22.94 -0.22
C TRP A 89 -3.06 -24.19 0.18
#